data_AF-A0A239DPR9-F1
#
_entry.id   AF-A0A239DPR9-F1
#
_cell.length_a   1.000
_cell.length_b   1.000
_cell.length_c   1.000
_cell.angle_alpha   90.00
_cell.angle_beta   90.00
_cell.angle_gamma   90.00
#
_symmetry.space_group_name_H-M   'P 1'
#
loop_
_entity.id
_entity.type
_entity.pdbx_description
1 polymer ?
#
loop_
_entity_poly.entity_id
_entity_poly.type
_entity_poly.pdbx_seq_one_letter_code
_entity_poly.pdbx_strand_id
1 'polypeptide(L)' 'MDILKEAAAFENAKMSNMSTSDRVVASREAKRLVLAINEIYKETKDPELMEVMKRFTEKNAK' A
#
# COMPACT_ATOMS: atom_id res chain seq x y z
N MET A 1 -4.48 12.70 -8.90
CA MET A 1 -3.71 12.13 -7.78
C MET A 1 -3.51 10.66 -8.09
N ASP A 2 -2.31 10.27 -8.53
CA ASP A 2 -2.01 8.87 -8.88
C ASP A 2 -1.88 8.05 -7.61
N ILE A 3 -2.85 7.18 -7.32
CA ILE A 3 -2.79 6.23 -6.21
C ILE A 3 -1.52 5.37 -6.29
N LEU A 4 -1.06 5.09 -7.51
CA LEU A 4 0.22 4.45 -7.80
C LEU A 4 1.43 5.24 -7.28
N LYS A 5 1.43 6.57 -7.40
CA LYS A 5 2.52 7.41 -6.85
C LYS A 5 2.49 7.44 -5.33
N GLU A 6 1.31 7.49 -4.72
CA GLU A 6 1.15 7.45 -3.26
C GLU A 6 1.61 6.09 -2.71
N ALA A 7 1.27 4.99 -3.40
CA ALA A 7 1.75 3.65 -3.08
C ALA A 7 3.28 3.53 -3.22
N ALA A 8 3.86 4.01 -4.33
CA ALA A 8 5.31 4.00 -4.51
C ALA A 8 6.04 4.85 -3.46
N ALA A 9 5.48 6.00 -3.07
CA ALA A 9 6.04 6.84 -2.02
C ALA A 9 5.99 6.14 -0.65
N PHE A 10 4.88 5.46 -0.35
CA PHE A 10 4.72 4.67 0.87
C PHE A 10 5.69 3.48 0.92
N GLU A 11 5.93 2.80 -0.21
CA GLU A 11 6.88 1.68 -0.28
C GLU A 11 8.32 2.14 -0.04
N ASN A 12 8.68 3.33 -0.54
CA ASN A 12 9.98 3.96 -0.34
C ASN A 12 10.13 4.66 1.03
N ALA A 13 9.04 4.83 1.78
CA ALA A 13 9.09 5.47 3.09
C ALA A 13 9.87 4.59 4.10
N LYS A 14 10.91 5.15 4.70
CA LYS A 14 11.70 4.46 5.73
C LYS A 14 10.89 4.36 7.02
N MET A 15 10.39 3.16 7.32
CA MET A 15 9.66 2.85 8.55
C MET A 15 10.56 2.57 9.78
N SER A 16 11.77 3.14 9.81
CA SER A 16 12.71 2.98 10.93
C SER A 16 12.37 3.90 12.10
N ASN A 17 12.48 3.42 13.34
CA ASN A 17 12.23 4.17 14.59
C ASN A 17 10.80 4.73 14.76
N MET A 18 9.80 4.04 14.22
CA MET A 18 8.40 4.45 14.38
C MET A 18 7.86 4.20 15.78
N SER A 19 7.13 5.17 16.32
CA SER A 19 6.36 4.97 17.55
C SER A 19 5.20 3.99 17.31
N THR A 20 4.58 3.51 18.38
CA THR A 20 3.39 2.65 18.27
C THR A 20 2.25 3.35 17.54
N SER A 21 2.08 4.66 17.74
CA SER A 21 1.08 5.47 17.03
C SER A 21 1.37 5.56 15.54
N ASP A 22 2.63 5.79 15.17
CA ASP A 22 3.05 5.87 13.75
C ASP A 22 2.81 4.53 13.05
N ARG A 23 3.09 3.40 13.73
CA ARG A 23 2.86 2.06 13.18
C ARG A 23 1.38 1.81 12.91
N VAL A 24 0.50 2.29 13.79
CA VAL A 24 -0.96 2.19 13.58
C VAL A 24 -1.40 3.02 12.37
N VAL A 25 -0.87 4.24 12.22
CA VAL A 25 -1.18 5.11 11.08
C VAL A 25 -0.69 4.48 9.77
N ALA A 26 0.55 4.02 9.71
CA ALA A 26 1.09 3.35 8.52
C ALA A 26 0.31 2.09 8.15
N SER A 27 -0.13 1.29 9.13
CA SER A 27 -0.98 0.11 8.87
C SER A 27 -2.34 0.51 8.27
N ARG A 28 -2.94 1.61 8.73
CA ARG A 28 -4.19 2.16 8.18
C ARG A 28 -4.00 2.70 6.76
N GLU A 29 -2.91 3.43 6.51
CA GLU A 29 -2.57 3.94 5.18
C GLU A 29 -2.30 2.81 4.20
N ALA A 30 -1.55 1.78 4.59
CA ALA A 30 -1.34 0.60 3.76
C ALA A 30 -2.67 -0.05 3.35
N LYS A 31 -3.60 -0.24 4.30
CA LYS A 31 -4.94 -0.78 4.01
C LYS A 31 -5.75 0.12 3.06
N ARG A 32 -5.70 1.44 3.26
CA ARG A 32 -6.36 2.42 2.39
C ARG A 32 -5.82 2.33 0.95
N LEU A 33 -4.50 2.25 0.80
CA LEU A 33 -3.84 2.13 -0.50
C LEU A 33 -4.20 0.82 -1.20
N VAL A 34 -4.19 -0.31 -0.50
CA VAL A 34 -4.59 -1.61 -1.06
C VAL A 34 -6.04 -1.60 -1.56
N LEU A 35 -6.98 -1.04 -0.80
CA LEU A 35 -8.38 -0.92 -1.22
C LEU A 35 -8.52 -0.02 -2.46
N ALA A 36 -7.80 1.09 -2.48
CA ALA A 36 -7.89 2.02 -3.60
C ALA A 36 -7.25 1.46 -4.88
N ILE A 37 -6.14 0.70 -4.76
CA ILE A 37 -5.55 -0.04 -5.88
C ILE A 37 -6.52 -1.13 -6.39
N ASN A 38 -7.25 -1.79 -5.50
CA ASN A 38 -8.25 -2.80 -5.89
C ASN A 38 -9.38 -2.20 -6.75
N GLU A 39 -9.85 -0.99 -6.44
CA GLU A 39 -10.86 -0.32 -7.28
C GLU A 39 -10.33 -0.04 -8.68
N ILE A 40 -9.09 0.45 -8.81
CA ILE A 40 -8.46 0.66 -10.13
C ILE A 40 -8.26 -0.68 -10.85
N TYR A 41 -7.83 -1.73 -10.14
CA TYR A 41 -7.65 -3.06 -10.71
C TYR A 41 -8.97 -3.65 -11.24
N LYS A 42 -10.11 -3.39 -10.59
CA LYS A 42 -11.40 -3.88 -11.10
C LYS A 42 -11.75 -3.27 -12.45
N GLU A 43 -11.36 -2.03 -12.69
CA GLU A 43 -11.61 -1.30 -13.94
C GLU A 43 -10.60 -1.67 -15.05
N THR A 44 -9.31 -1.69 -14.72
CA THR A 44 -8.23 -1.88 -15.72
C THR A 44 -7.84 -3.35 -15.90
N LYS A 45 -8.04 -4.18 -14.87
CA LYS A 45 -7.53 -5.56 -14.75
C LYS A 45 -6.03 -5.69 -15.01
N ASP A 46 -5.29 -4.63 -14.70
CA ASP A 46 -3.85 -4.58 -14.94
C ASP A 46 -3.10 -5.53 -13.98
N PRO A 47 -2.34 -6.52 -14.49
CA PRO A 47 -1.54 -7.40 -13.65
C PRO A 47 -0.50 -6.67 -12.79
N GLU A 48 0.00 -5.50 -13.20
CA GLU A 48 0.97 -4.73 -12.40
C GLU A 48 0.37 -4.26 -11.07
N LEU A 49 -0.92 -3.87 -11.06
CA LEU A 49 -1.63 -3.47 -9.84
C LEU A 49 -1.77 -4.63 -8.85
N MET A 50 -1.95 -5.84 -9.37
CA MET A 50 -2.01 -7.05 -8.55
C MET A 50 -0.65 -7.36 -7.89
N GLU A 51 0.46 -7.15 -8.59
CA GLU A 51 1.79 -7.32 -8.01
C GLU A 51 2.07 -6.29 -6.91
N VAL A 52 1.64 -5.04 -7.09
CA VAL A 52 1.71 -4.02 -6.02
C VAL A 52 0.86 -4.46 -4.82
N MET A 53 -0.39 -4.88 -5.00
CA MET A 53 -1.22 -5.37 -3.90
C MET A 53 -0.59 -6.53 -3.13
N LYS A 54 -0.02 -7.52 -3.83
CA LYS A 54 0.66 -8.66 -3.19
C LYS A 54 1.83 -8.20 -2.31
N ARG A 55 2.70 -7.31 -2.82
CA ARG A 55 3.82 -6.73 -2.04
C ARG A 55 3.35 -6.05 -0.76
N PHE A 56 2.23 -5.30 -0.81
CA PHE A 56 1.67 -4.64 0.37
C PHE A 56 1.01 -5.62 1.36
N THR A 57 0.43 -6.72 0.87
CA THR A 57 -0.27 -7.70 1.72
C THR A 57 0.72 -8.65 2.40
N GLU A 58 1.75 -9.12 1.70
CA GLU A 58 2.79 -10.00 2.25
C GLU A 58 3.60 -9.33 3.36
N LYS A 59 3.84 -8.01 3.24
CA LYS A 59 4.57 -7.22 4.25
C LYS A 59 3.84 -7.11 5.59
N ASN A 60 2.53 -7.41 5.63
CA ASN A 60 1.70 -7.38 6.85
C ASN A 60 1.35 -8.78 7.40
N ALA A 61 1.76 -9.86 6.73
CA ALA A 61 1.39 -11.23 7.10
C ALA A 61 2.42 -11.94 8.02
N LYS A 62 3.50 -11.25 8.43
CA LYS A 62 4.53 -11.78 9.34
C LYS A 62 4.61 -10.97 10.63
#